data_AF-A0A2E9MGT3-F1
#
_entry.id   AF-A0A2E9MGT3-F1
#
_cell.length_a   1.000
_cell.length_b   1.000
_cell.length_c   1.000
_cell.angle_alpha   90.00
_cell.angle_beta   90.00
_cell.angle_gamma   90.00
#
_symmetry.space_group_name_H-M   'P 1'
#
loop_
_entity.id
_entity.type
_entity.pdbx_description
1 polymer ?
#
loop_
_entity_poly.entity_id
_entity_poly.type
_entity_poly.pdbx_seq_one_letter_code
_entity_poly.pdbx_strand_id
1 'polypeptide(L)'
;MAVYFRSMAETFADDRRGPYLTRAAVGYEEVAKQLHALIDLMPEKASGDWSAEDLARAQRLPETLDMWTAARRGERDAFTALSEMLGAGPLPPIRTDPLERRDRGRKLATWRADLSRGIFYLTLRGSEMHFEHIYGCQPEGPASAALSAIDHDETLEVAVERVDGKGLYDVTQQPTAANGWATQIRINDINSWQSGTDLILWAVPRQ
;
A
#
# COMPACT_ATOMS: atom_id res chain seq x y z
N MET A 1 6.27 -7.82 22.78
CA MET A 1 6.30 -6.33 22.72
C MET A 1 5.41 -5.69 23.79
N ALA A 2 4.12 -5.98 23.86
CA ALA A 2 3.21 -5.39 24.86
C ALA A 2 3.70 -5.50 26.32
N VAL A 3 4.11 -6.71 26.75
CA VAL A 3 4.63 -6.98 28.11
C VAL A 3 5.87 -6.14 28.43
N TYR A 4 6.77 -5.98 27.45
CA TYR A 4 7.98 -5.17 27.61
C TYR A 4 7.63 -3.70 27.89
N PHE A 5 6.78 -3.10 27.04
CA PHE A 5 6.38 -1.69 27.23
C PHE A 5 5.57 -1.47 28.50
N ARG A 6 4.77 -2.45 28.92
CA ARG A 6 4.04 -2.40 30.20
C ARG A 6 5.02 -2.37 31.39
N SER A 7 5.99 -3.29 31.41
CA SER A 7 7.01 -3.34 32.47
C SER A 7 7.87 -2.06 32.50
N MET A 8 8.20 -1.51 31.32
CA MET A 8 8.91 -0.23 31.24
C MET A 8 8.03 0.94 31.73
N ALA A 9 6.74 0.95 31.41
CA ALA A 9 5.82 1.97 31.90
C ALA A 9 5.73 1.98 33.44
N GLU A 10 5.70 0.80 34.07
CA GLU A 10 5.73 0.65 35.54
C GLU A 10 7.05 1.16 36.13
N THR A 11 8.17 0.84 35.49
CA THR A 11 9.51 1.30 35.90
C THR A 11 9.65 2.83 35.81
N PHE A 12 8.98 3.44 34.83
CA PHE A 12 9.02 4.88 34.54
C PHE A 12 7.70 5.57 34.89
N ALA A 13 6.98 5.09 35.91
CA ALA A 13 5.66 5.60 36.27
C ALA A 13 5.66 7.11 36.61
N ASP A 14 6.71 7.58 37.31
CA ASP A 14 6.88 8.98 37.69
C ASP A 14 7.68 9.81 36.66
N ASP A 15 8.07 9.21 35.53
CA ASP A 15 8.83 9.86 34.46
C ASP A 15 7.88 10.32 33.34
N ARG A 16 8.26 11.41 32.66
CA ARG A 16 7.54 11.92 31.47
C ARG A 16 7.31 10.87 30.36
N ARG A 17 8.11 9.79 30.33
CA ARG A 17 8.00 8.66 29.39
C ARG A 17 6.88 7.69 29.74
N GLY A 18 6.48 7.57 31.01
CA GLY A 18 5.50 6.59 31.49
C GLY A 18 4.18 6.57 30.69
N PRO A 19 3.54 7.72 30.44
CA PRO A 19 2.31 7.78 29.64
C PRO A 19 2.46 7.26 28.20
N TYR A 20 3.59 7.55 27.55
CA TYR A 20 3.86 7.08 26.19
C TYR A 20 4.12 5.57 26.14
N LEU A 21 4.87 5.04 27.10
CA LEU A 21 5.12 3.60 27.23
C LEU A 21 3.83 2.84 27.51
N THR A 22 2.92 3.42 28.30
CA THR A 22 1.58 2.85 28.54
C THR A 22 0.76 2.79 27.25
N ARG A 23 0.70 3.88 26.48
CA ARG A 23 0.02 3.91 25.18
C ARG A 23 0.62 2.92 24.19
N ALA A 24 1.95 2.80 24.14
CA ALA A 24 2.63 1.81 23.31
C ALA A 24 2.28 0.37 23.72
N ALA A 25 2.20 0.08 25.02
CA ALA A 25 1.79 -1.22 25.52
C ALA A 25 0.36 -1.59 25.08
N VAL A 26 -0.58 -0.66 25.19
CA VAL A 26 -1.98 -0.85 24.75
C VAL A 26 -2.05 -1.14 23.25
N GLY A 27 -1.35 -0.36 22.42
CA GLY A 27 -1.34 -0.57 20.97
C GLY A 27 -0.80 -1.96 20.58
N TYR A 28 0.30 -2.40 21.18
CA TYR A 28 0.84 -3.75 20.93
C TYR A 28 0.01 -4.89 21.54
N GLU A 29 -0.77 -4.63 22.59
CA GLU A 29 -1.73 -5.59 23.14
C GLU A 29 -2.88 -5.83 22.16
N GLU A 30 -3.41 -4.77 21.55
CA GLU A 30 -4.42 -4.90 20.50
C GLU A 30 -3.86 -5.66 19.28
N VAL A 31 -2.63 -5.36 18.85
CA VAL A 31 -1.96 -6.13 17.78
C VAL A 31 -1.91 -7.61 18.12
N ALA A 32 -1.43 -7.95 19.33
CA ALA A 32 -1.30 -9.34 19.74
C ALA A 32 -2.67 -10.03 19.75
N LYS A 33 -3.71 -9.39 20.30
CA LYS A 33 -5.08 -9.91 20.33
C LYS A 33 -5.60 -10.21 18.93
N GLN A 34 -5.46 -9.26 17.99
CA GLN A 34 -5.95 -9.43 16.62
C GLN A 34 -5.18 -10.51 15.86
N LEU A 35 -3.85 -10.56 15.99
CA LEU A 35 -3.03 -11.58 15.33
C LEU A 35 -3.31 -13.00 15.85
N HIS A 36 -3.55 -13.19 17.15
CA HIS A 36 -3.94 -14.50 17.67
C HIS A 36 -5.29 -14.95 17.10
N ALA A 37 -6.29 -14.06 17.11
CA ALA A 37 -7.61 -14.39 16.56
C ALA A 37 -7.55 -14.60 15.03
N LEU A 38 -6.64 -13.95 14.32
CA LEU A 38 -6.37 -14.18 12.90
C LEU A 38 -5.81 -15.58 12.64
N ILE A 39 -4.85 -16.04 13.45
CA ILE A 39 -4.25 -17.38 13.30
C ILE A 39 -5.32 -18.46 13.36
N ASP A 40 -6.31 -18.33 14.24
CA ASP A 40 -7.42 -19.29 14.38
C ASP A 40 -8.36 -19.33 13.16
N LEU A 41 -8.35 -18.28 12.33
CA LEU A 41 -9.21 -18.14 11.15
C LEU A 41 -8.50 -18.41 9.83
N MET A 42 -7.17 -18.56 9.84
CA MET A 42 -6.41 -18.86 8.64
C MET A 42 -6.42 -20.37 8.33
N PRO A 43 -6.42 -20.76 7.04
CA PRO A 43 -6.09 -22.13 6.65
C PRO A 43 -4.71 -22.52 7.18
N GLU A 44 -4.55 -23.77 7.63
CA GLU A 44 -3.25 -24.28 8.10
C GLU A 44 -2.27 -24.47 6.93
N LYS A 45 -2.80 -24.76 5.74
CA LYS A 45 -2.02 -24.95 4.52
C LYS A 45 -2.17 -23.77 3.58
N ALA A 46 -1.04 -23.23 3.12
CA ALA A 46 -1.02 -22.15 2.12
C ALA A 46 -1.51 -22.61 0.72
N SER A 47 -1.36 -23.90 0.38
CA SER A 47 -1.77 -24.46 -0.91
C SER A 47 -1.85 -26.00 -0.88
N GLY A 48 -2.37 -26.59 -1.97
CA GLY A 48 -2.49 -28.04 -2.14
C GLY A 48 -3.86 -28.58 -1.71
N ASP A 49 -3.90 -29.86 -1.32
CA ASP A 49 -5.13 -30.51 -0.89
C ASP A 49 -5.55 -29.97 0.49
N TRP A 50 -6.49 -29.03 0.45
CA TRP A 50 -7.14 -28.44 1.61
C TRP A 50 -8.13 -29.42 2.23
N SER A 51 -8.10 -29.47 3.57
CA SER A 51 -9.13 -30.18 4.32
C SER A 51 -10.49 -29.46 4.19
N ALA A 52 -11.58 -30.13 4.57
CA ALA A 52 -12.89 -29.48 4.65
C ALA A 52 -12.89 -28.28 5.62
N GLU A 53 -12.05 -28.35 6.66
CA GLU A 53 -11.87 -27.28 7.64
C GLU A 53 -11.09 -26.09 7.07
N ASP A 54 -10.01 -26.34 6.32
CA ASP A 54 -9.28 -25.29 5.60
C ASP A 54 -10.18 -24.55 4.59
N LEU A 55 -11.03 -25.29 3.87
CA LEU A 55 -12.00 -24.70 2.95
C LEU A 55 -13.01 -23.80 3.67
N ALA A 56 -13.50 -24.23 4.84
CA ALA A 56 -14.40 -23.43 5.66
C ALA A 56 -13.71 -22.16 6.21
N ARG A 57 -12.45 -22.27 6.65
CA ARG A 57 -11.64 -21.10 7.06
C ARG A 57 -11.38 -20.15 5.89
N ALA A 58 -11.07 -20.68 4.71
CA ALA A 58 -10.83 -19.88 3.50
C ALA A 58 -12.06 -19.05 3.10
N GLN A 59 -13.27 -19.59 3.24
CA GLN A 59 -14.51 -18.86 2.97
C GLN A 59 -14.73 -17.68 3.92
N ARG A 60 -14.12 -17.71 5.11
CA ARG A 60 -14.22 -16.67 6.14
C ARG A 60 -13.10 -15.64 6.07
N LEU A 61 -12.16 -15.75 5.14
CA LEU A 61 -11.09 -14.77 4.96
C LEU A 61 -11.58 -13.32 4.82
N PRO A 62 -12.71 -13.01 4.16
CA PRO A 62 -13.24 -11.65 4.15
C PRO A 62 -13.54 -11.07 5.54
N GLU A 63 -13.94 -11.91 6.52
CA GLU A 63 -14.18 -11.50 7.91
C GLU A 63 -12.89 -11.05 8.62
N THR A 64 -11.73 -11.48 8.12
CA THR A 64 -10.42 -11.18 8.72
C THR A 64 -9.90 -9.77 8.39
N LEU A 65 -10.50 -9.09 7.40
CA LEU A 65 -10.05 -7.76 6.95
C LEU A 65 -10.12 -6.70 8.06
N ASP A 66 -11.18 -6.73 8.87
CA ASP A 66 -11.34 -5.81 10.00
C ASP A 66 -10.30 -6.07 11.08
N MET A 67 -9.90 -7.33 11.28
CA MET A 67 -8.89 -7.74 12.26
C MET A 67 -7.49 -7.26 11.83
N TRP A 68 -7.15 -7.42 10.55
CA TRP A 68 -5.92 -6.85 9.97
C TRP A 68 -5.89 -5.32 10.10
N THR A 69 -7.03 -4.67 9.86
CA THR A 69 -7.17 -3.22 9.99
C THR A 69 -7.00 -2.77 11.44
N ALA A 70 -7.60 -3.49 12.40
CA ALA A 70 -7.43 -3.25 13.83
C ALA A 70 -5.99 -3.47 14.30
N ALA A 71 -5.33 -4.54 13.84
CA ALA A 71 -3.92 -4.80 14.15
C ALA A 71 -3.02 -3.66 13.66
N ARG A 72 -3.16 -3.24 12.39
CA ARG A 72 -2.39 -2.11 11.83
C ARG A 72 -2.64 -0.81 12.57
N ARG A 73 -3.88 -0.56 13.02
CA ARG A 73 -4.22 0.60 13.84
C ARG A 73 -3.50 0.55 15.20
N GLY A 74 -3.56 -0.58 15.90
CA GLY A 74 -2.88 -0.76 17.18
C GLY A 74 -1.36 -0.57 17.07
N GLU A 75 -0.75 -1.09 16.01
CA GLU A 75 0.68 -0.88 15.73
C GLU A 75 0.99 0.61 15.51
N ARG A 76 0.19 1.28 14.68
CA ARG A 76 0.36 2.71 14.40
C ARG A 76 0.18 3.57 15.65
N ASP A 77 -0.78 3.24 16.51
CA ASP A 77 -1.00 3.95 17.78
C ASP A 77 0.20 3.80 18.71
N ALA A 78 0.78 2.59 18.78
CA ALA A 78 1.99 2.33 19.55
C ALA A 78 3.19 3.12 19.01
N PHE A 79 3.43 3.08 17.70
CA PHE A 79 4.53 3.85 17.09
C PHE A 79 4.32 5.36 17.21
N THR A 80 3.08 5.85 17.14
CA THR A 80 2.76 7.26 17.35
C THR A 80 3.17 7.68 18.77
N ALA A 81 2.83 6.89 19.78
CA ALA A 81 3.22 7.19 21.16
C ALA A 81 4.75 7.21 21.34
N LEU A 82 5.47 6.29 20.69
CA LEU A 82 6.94 6.25 20.74
C LEU A 82 7.57 7.42 19.99
N SER A 83 7.02 7.82 18.85
CA SER A 83 7.46 8.99 18.08
C SER A 83 7.29 10.29 18.87
N GLU A 84 6.13 10.46 19.53
CA GLU A 84 5.85 11.61 20.39
C GLU A 84 6.80 11.65 21.60
N MET A 85 7.09 10.50 22.22
CA MET A 85 8.05 10.39 23.32
C MET A 85 9.45 10.87 22.91
N LEU A 86 9.86 10.63 21.66
CA LEU A 86 11.14 11.06 21.10
C LEU A 86 11.14 12.51 20.59
N GLY A 87 10.00 13.22 20.70
CA GLY A 87 9.88 14.60 20.25
C GLY A 87 9.70 14.77 18.74
N ALA A 88 9.48 13.68 18.00
CA ALA A 88 9.25 13.72 16.55
C ALA A 88 7.81 14.08 16.16
N GLY A 89 6.89 14.14 17.15
CA GLY A 89 5.47 14.40 16.92
C GLY A 89 4.70 13.15 16.48
N PRO A 90 3.41 13.28 16.12
CA PRO A 90 2.59 12.15 15.70
C PRO A 90 3.00 11.64 14.32
N LEU A 91 2.71 10.37 14.03
CA LEU A 91 2.91 9.82 12.69
C LEU A 91 2.02 10.55 11.66
N PRO A 92 2.50 10.77 10.42
CA PRO A 92 1.68 11.33 9.33
C PRO A 92 0.42 10.50 9.13
N PRO A 93 -0.76 11.10 8.87
CA PRO A 93 -2.04 10.39 8.81
C PRO A 93 -1.98 9.17 7.89
N ILE A 94 -2.85 8.18 8.14
CA ILE A 94 -2.99 7.03 7.24
C ILE A 94 -3.36 7.59 5.87
N ARG A 95 -2.52 7.33 4.87
CA ARG A 95 -2.84 7.71 3.50
C ARG A 95 -4.03 6.87 3.06
N THR A 96 -5.20 7.47 2.88
CA THR A 96 -6.31 6.76 2.22
C THR A 96 -5.97 6.56 0.75
N ASP A 97 -6.64 5.62 0.09
CA ASP A 97 -6.40 5.39 -1.34
C ASP A 97 -6.71 6.68 -2.12
N PRO A 98 -5.74 7.30 -2.81
CA PRO A 98 -5.99 8.51 -3.57
C PRO A 98 -7.10 8.36 -4.61
N LEU A 99 -7.37 7.14 -5.08
CA LEU A 99 -8.44 6.82 -6.03
C LEU A 99 -9.86 6.99 -5.45
N GLU A 100 -10.02 7.10 -4.13
CA GLU A 100 -11.31 7.50 -3.53
C GLU A 100 -11.80 8.85 -4.05
N ARG A 101 -10.89 9.71 -4.54
CA ARG A 101 -11.18 11.04 -5.09
C ARG A 101 -11.06 11.09 -6.62
N ARG A 102 -11.09 9.94 -7.29
CA ARG A 102 -10.99 9.88 -8.76
C ARG A 102 -12.09 10.68 -9.48
N ASP A 103 -13.25 10.85 -8.84
CA ASP A 103 -14.39 11.65 -9.34
C ASP A 103 -14.06 13.15 -9.45
N ARG A 104 -13.12 13.63 -8.64
CA ARG A 104 -12.60 15.01 -8.66
C ARG A 104 -11.28 15.11 -9.42
N GLY A 105 -10.76 13.99 -9.90
CA GLY A 105 -9.52 13.90 -10.66
C GLY A 105 -9.76 13.91 -12.16
N ARG A 106 -8.68 13.69 -12.90
CA ARG A 106 -8.71 13.51 -14.35
C ARG A 106 -7.77 12.39 -14.78
N LYS A 107 -8.09 11.73 -15.90
CA LYS A 107 -7.22 10.71 -16.49
C LYS A 107 -6.02 11.39 -17.17
N LEU A 108 -4.82 10.93 -16.82
CA LEU A 108 -3.58 11.39 -17.42
C LEU A 108 -3.15 10.49 -18.58
N ALA A 109 -3.22 9.18 -18.39
CA ALA A 109 -2.79 8.22 -19.39
C ALA A 109 -3.41 6.84 -19.16
N THR A 110 -3.31 6.00 -20.18
CA THR A 110 -3.62 4.57 -20.09
C THR A 110 -2.41 3.75 -20.49
N TRP A 111 -2.26 2.59 -19.89
CA TRP A 111 -1.27 1.60 -20.30
C TRP A 111 -1.91 0.21 -20.32
N ARG A 112 -1.61 -0.55 -21.36
CA ARG A 112 -2.07 -1.93 -21.52
C ARG A 112 -0.98 -2.82 -22.10
N ALA A 113 -1.00 -4.08 -21.71
CA ALA A 113 -0.29 -5.16 -22.39
C ALA A 113 -1.16 -6.42 -22.39
N ASP A 114 -1.11 -7.20 -23.46
CA ASP A 114 -1.89 -8.44 -23.59
C ASP A 114 -1.27 -9.57 -22.75
N LEU A 115 0.06 -9.54 -22.60
CA LEU A 115 0.80 -10.40 -21.69
C LEU A 115 1.86 -9.58 -20.96
N SER A 116 1.90 -9.67 -19.64
CA SER A 116 2.92 -9.02 -18.82
C SER A 116 3.52 -9.99 -17.82
N ARG A 117 4.85 -10.19 -17.89
CA ARG A 117 5.61 -11.13 -17.07
C ARG A 117 7.00 -10.60 -16.71
N GLY A 118 7.05 -9.34 -16.30
CA GLY A 118 8.31 -8.65 -16.02
C GLY A 118 8.16 -7.53 -15.02
N ILE A 119 9.27 -6.86 -14.78
CA ILE A 119 9.38 -5.64 -14.01
C ILE A 119 9.79 -4.54 -14.97
N PHE A 120 9.04 -3.44 -14.99
CA PHE A 120 9.31 -2.30 -15.84
C PHE A 120 8.84 -1.00 -15.21
N TYR A 121 9.39 0.10 -15.72
CA TYR A 121 9.00 1.44 -15.35
C TYR A 121 8.25 2.11 -16.49
N LEU A 122 7.13 2.73 -16.16
CA LEU A 122 6.49 3.73 -17.00
C LEU A 122 6.88 5.10 -16.47
N THR A 123 7.42 5.95 -17.33
CA THR A 123 7.72 7.34 -17.00
C THR A 123 6.80 8.23 -17.79
N LEU A 124 5.92 8.96 -17.11
CA LEU A 124 5.07 9.98 -17.72
C LEU A 124 5.71 11.35 -17.48
N ARG A 125 5.99 12.10 -18.54
CA ARG A 125 6.51 13.47 -18.51
C ARG A 125 5.77 14.31 -19.53
N GLY A 126 5.10 15.38 -19.08
CA GLY A 126 4.22 16.15 -19.95
C GLY A 126 3.14 15.24 -20.57
N SER A 127 3.11 15.17 -21.90
CA SER A 127 2.19 14.31 -22.67
C SER A 127 2.88 13.07 -23.26
N GLU A 128 4.08 12.73 -22.79
CA GLU A 128 4.84 11.58 -23.30
C GLU A 128 4.96 10.51 -22.23
N MET A 129 4.72 9.27 -22.63
CA MET A 129 4.90 8.10 -21.77
C MET A 129 6.03 7.23 -22.33
N HIS A 130 7.09 7.10 -21.55
CA HIS A 130 8.22 6.23 -21.85
C HIS A 130 8.10 4.91 -21.08
N PHE A 131 8.56 3.84 -21.70
CA PHE A 131 8.56 2.50 -21.15
C PHE A 131 10.01 2.00 -21.07
N GLU A 132 10.42 1.53 -19.89
CA GLU A 132 11.73 0.95 -19.66
C GLU A 132 11.58 -0.45 -19.04
N HIS A 133 12.06 -1.47 -19.76
CA HIS A 133 12.09 -2.84 -19.26
C HIS A 133 13.32 -3.09 -18.39
N ILE A 134 13.11 -3.61 -17.18
CA ILE A 134 14.19 -3.86 -16.21
C ILE A 134 14.53 -5.34 -16.12
N TYR A 135 13.53 -6.22 -15.99
CA TYR A 135 13.76 -7.64 -15.75
C TYR A 135 12.56 -8.51 -16.15
N GLY A 136 12.82 -9.76 -16.57
CA GLY A 136 11.80 -10.73 -16.92
C GLY A 136 11.48 -10.73 -18.42
N CYS A 137 10.23 -11.04 -18.76
CA CYS A 137 9.75 -11.03 -20.13
C CYS A 137 9.29 -9.63 -20.51
N GLN A 138 9.66 -9.19 -21.73
CA GLN A 138 9.05 -8.01 -22.32
C GLN A 138 7.53 -8.22 -22.47
N PRO A 139 6.72 -7.18 -22.24
CA PRO A 139 5.28 -7.27 -22.44
C PRO A 139 4.94 -7.45 -23.91
N GLU A 140 3.88 -8.22 -24.19
CA GLU A 140 3.34 -8.40 -25.53
C GLU A 140 2.25 -7.35 -25.79
N GLY A 141 2.27 -6.75 -27.00
CA GLY A 141 1.31 -5.72 -27.41
C GLY A 141 1.26 -4.49 -26.50
N PRO A 142 2.39 -3.93 -26.00
CA PRO A 142 2.34 -2.78 -25.12
C PRO A 142 1.72 -1.58 -25.86
N ALA A 143 0.65 -1.04 -25.30
CA ALA A 143 -0.05 0.12 -25.81
C ALA A 143 -0.13 1.18 -24.71
N SER A 144 0.16 2.42 -25.07
CA SER A 144 0.07 3.56 -24.18
C SER A 144 -0.58 4.74 -24.87
N ALA A 145 -1.32 5.52 -24.10
CA ALA A 145 -1.88 6.77 -24.57
C ALA A 145 -1.81 7.80 -23.45
N ALA A 146 -1.12 8.91 -23.69
CA ALA A 146 -1.25 10.09 -22.86
C ALA A 146 -2.52 10.83 -23.26
N LEU A 147 -3.44 10.98 -22.32
CA LEU A 147 -4.73 11.63 -22.50
C LEU A 147 -4.69 13.11 -22.10
N SER A 148 -3.83 13.45 -21.15
CA SER A 148 -3.64 14.81 -20.65
C SER A 148 -2.23 14.98 -20.10
N ALA A 149 -1.68 16.18 -20.24
CA ALA A 149 -0.39 16.48 -19.65
C ALA A 149 -0.46 16.43 -18.11
N ILE A 150 0.68 16.12 -17.46
CA ILE A 150 0.82 16.36 -16.02
C ILE A 150 0.81 17.88 -15.79
N ASP A 151 -0.11 18.37 -14.96
CA ASP A 151 -0.09 19.78 -14.55
C ASP A 151 1.09 20.04 -13.63
N HIS A 152 1.64 21.24 -13.74
CA HIS A 152 2.62 21.75 -12.79
C HIS A 152 1.93 22.23 -11.50
N ASP A 153 1.15 21.34 -10.88
CA ASP A 153 0.33 21.60 -9.71
C ASP A 153 0.65 20.60 -8.59
N GLU A 154 1.25 21.09 -7.50
CA GLU A 154 1.63 20.27 -6.34
C GLU A 154 0.43 19.88 -5.46
N THR A 155 -0.74 20.47 -5.70
CA THR A 155 -1.99 20.08 -5.03
C THR A 155 -2.58 18.79 -5.60
N LEU A 156 -2.02 18.27 -6.69
CA LEU A 156 -2.39 17.00 -7.29
C LEU A 156 -1.34 15.93 -6.98
N GLU A 157 -1.77 14.68 -6.90
CA GLU A 157 -0.92 13.50 -6.90
C GLU A 157 -1.33 12.54 -8.00
N VAL A 158 -0.38 11.76 -8.50
CA VAL A 158 -0.66 10.69 -9.46
C VAL A 158 -1.02 9.41 -8.73
N ALA A 159 -2.09 8.77 -9.19
CA ALA A 159 -2.60 7.50 -8.70
C ALA A 159 -2.79 6.51 -9.86
N VAL A 160 -2.68 5.21 -9.57
CA VAL A 160 -2.79 4.14 -10.56
C VAL A 160 -4.05 3.33 -10.27
N GLU A 161 -5.05 3.45 -11.14
CA GLU A 161 -6.21 2.56 -11.14
C GLU A 161 -5.88 1.29 -11.95
N ARG A 162 -6.04 0.13 -11.32
CA ARG A 162 -5.94 -1.16 -11.99
C ARG A 162 -7.31 -1.58 -12.51
N VAL A 163 -7.49 -1.54 -13.82
CA VAL A 163 -8.70 -2.03 -14.49
C VAL A 163 -8.65 -3.55 -14.62
N ASP A 164 -7.49 -4.08 -15.04
CA ASP A 164 -7.19 -5.52 -15.09
C ASP A 164 -5.71 -5.77 -14.80
N GLY A 165 -5.39 -7.00 -14.38
CA GLY A 165 -4.03 -7.44 -14.06
C GLY A 165 -3.88 -7.98 -12.64
N LYS A 166 -2.84 -8.78 -12.43
CA LYS A 166 -2.58 -9.51 -11.18
C LYS A 166 -1.28 -9.12 -10.48
N GLY A 167 -0.48 -8.25 -11.08
CA GLY A 167 0.75 -7.77 -10.48
C GLY A 167 0.55 -6.64 -9.48
N LEU A 168 1.68 -6.04 -9.14
CA LEU A 168 1.80 -4.91 -8.23
C LEU A 168 2.18 -3.66 -9.04
N TYR A 169 1.45 -2.57 -8.82
CA TYR A 169 1.56 -1.33 -9.59
C TYR A 169 1.69 -0.15 -8.62
N ASP A 170 2.88 0.44 -8.57
CA ASP A 170 3.22 1.45 -7.56
C ASP A 170 3.74 2.73 -8.21
N VAL A 171 3.25 3.89 -7.75
CA VAL A 171 3.87 5.17 -8.11
C VAL A 171 5.14 5.34 -7.27
N THR A 172 6.30 5.15 -7.89
CA THR A 172 7.61 5.28 -7.22
C THR A 172 8.11 6.71 -7.18
N GLN A 173 7.60 7.58 -8.07
CA GLN A 173 7.95 9.00 -8.09
C GLN A 173 6.73 9.84 -8.47
N GLN A 174 6.37 10.79 -7.61
CA GLN A 174 5.33 11.80 -7.87
C GLN A 174 5.90 12.95 -8.71
N PRO A 175 5.10 13.64 -9.53
CA PRO A 175 5.58 14.77 -10.32
C PRO A 175 5.87 15.96 -9.40
N THR A 176 7.05 16.54 -9.53
CA THR A 176 7.49 17.69 -8.74
C THR A 176 8.34 18.61 -9.60
N ALA A 177 8.49 19.88 -9.20
CA ALA A 177 9.43 20.78 -9.87
C ALA A 177 10.86 20.20 -9.92
N ALA A 178 11.29 19.49 -8.86
CA ALA A 178 12.63 18.92 -8.74
C ALA A 178 12.93 17.82 -9.76
N ASN A 179 11.92 17.09 -10.24
CA ASN A 179 12.09 16.02 -11.24
C ASN A 179 11.56 16.41 -12.64
N GLY A 180 11.35 17.70 -12.88
CA GLY A 180 10.79 18.20 -14.13
C GLY A 180 9.36 17.70 -14.38
N TRP A 181 8.57 17.59 -13.31
CA TRP A 181 7.18 17.14 -13.33
C TRP A 181 6.99 15.74 -13.93
N ALA A 182 7.97 14.86 -13.71
CA ALA A 182 7.95 13.49 -14.18
C ALA A 182 7.39 12.55 -13.09
N THR A 183 6.44 11.71 -13.50
CA THR A 183 5.94 10.60 -12.68
C THR A 183 6.56 9.30 -13.14
N GLN A 184 6.93 8.44 -12.19
CA GLN A 184 7.38 7.09 -12.48
C GLN A 184 6.46 6.08 -11.79
N ILE A 185 6.03 5.09 -12.55
CA ILE A 185 5.22 3.97 -12.10
C ILE A 185 6.02 2.70 -12.30
N ARG A 186 6.19 1.93 -11.23
CA ARG A 186 6.75 0.59 -11.27
C ARG A 186 5.63 -0.41 -11.50
N ILE A 187 5.83 -1.26 -12.48
CA ILE A 187 4.97 -2.40 -12.75
C ILE A 187 5.76 -3.66 -12.43
N ASN A 188 5.20 -4.51 -11.58
CA ASN A 188 5.79 -5.78 -11.18
C ASN A 188 4.78 -6.92 -11.42
N ASP A 189 4.90 -7.50 -12.61
CA ASP A 189 4.08 -8.59 -13.12
C ASP A 189 4.88 -9.92 -13.14
N ILE A 190 5.96 -10.03 -12.37
CA ILE A 190 6.84 -11.21 -12.41
C ILE A 190 6.12 -12.53 -12.04
N ASN A 191 5.12 -12.43 -11.16
CA ASN A 191 4.34 -13.56 -10.66
C ASN A 191 2.91 -13.59 -11.23
N SER A 192 2.57 -12.73 -12.19
CA SER A 192 1.26 -12.75 -12.83
C SER A 192 1.24 -13.82 -13.92
N TRP A 193 0.63 -14.96 -13.59
CA TRP A 193 0.47 -16.08 -14.51
C TRP A 193 -0.43 -15.70 -15.69
N GLN A 194 0.17 -15.57 -16.88
CA GLN A 194 -0.49 -15.34 -18.18
C GLN A 194 -1.68 -14.37 -18.14
N SER A 195 -1.54 -13.24 -17.47
CA SER A 195 -2.54 -12.18 -17.49
C SER A 195 -2.03 -10.99 -18.30
N GLY A 196 -2.93 -10.39 -19.05
CA GLY A 196 -2.75 -9.02 -19.49
C GLY A 196 -2.83 -8.07 -18.31
N THR A 197 -2.51 -6.81 -18.58
CA THR A 197 -2.61 -5.74 -17.60
C THR A 197 -3.23 -4.52 -18.27
N ASP A 198 -4.14 -3.84 -17.55
CA ASP A 198 -4.81 -2.63 -18.01
C ASP A 198 -4.86 -1.61 -16.85
N LEU A 199 -4.19 -0.48 -17.03
CA LEU A 199 -4.00 0.56 -16.03
C LEU A 199 -4.47 1.92 -16.54
N ILE A 200 -5.05 2.70 -15.64
CA ILE A 200 -5.36 4.12 -15.84
C ILE A 200 -4.58 4.94 -14.83
N LEU A 201 -3.80 5.90 -15.32
CA LEU A 201 -3.14 6.90 -14.50
C LEU A 201 -4.07 8.09 -14.30
N TRP A 202 -4.25 8.51 -13.06
CA TRP A 202 -5.08 9.65 -12.67
C TRP A 202 -4.24 10.73 -12.02
N ALA A 203 -4.55 11.99 -12.29
CA ALA A 203 -4.22 13.11 -11.40
C ALA A 203 -5.42 13.32 -10.48
N VAL A 204 -5.21 13.20 -9.17
CA VAL A 204 -6.25 13.38 -8.15
C VAL A 204 -5.81 14.44 -7.14
N PRO A 205 -6.75 15.15 -6.49
CA PRO A 205 -6.41 16.06 -5.39
C PRO A 205 -5.63 15.32 -4.31
N ARG A 206 -4.57 15.94 -3.78
CA ARG A 206 -3.74 15.42 -2.70
C ARG A 206 -4.47 15.50 -1.35
N GLN A 207 -4.09 14.63 -0.40
CA GLN A 207 -4.56 14.68 1.00
C GLN A 207 -3.94 15.83 1.77
#